data_AF-R1BBJ1-F1
#
_entry.id   AF-R1BBJ1-F1
#
_cell.length_a   1.000
_cell.length_b   1.000
_cell.length_c   1.000
_cell.angle_alpha   90.00
_cell.angle_beta   90.00
_cell.angle_gamma   90.00
#
_symmetry.space_group_name_H-M   'P 1'
#
loop_
_entity.id
_entity.type
_entity.pdbx_description
1 polymer ?
#
loop_
_entity_poly.entity_id
_entity_poly.type
_entity_poly.pdbx_seq_one_letter_code
_entity_poly.pdbx_strand_id
1 'polypeptide(L)'
;MGCGTSKPGPGTRKPGLTDEELKNWREFGGGDLEPVLANGAVALLDAQWIISHAEAGGVLTHRQALPDEALLSLADLIEATNENVDFRSRELSAAPSFPVAALSYPWLTKDHPDPCGANLARVARALKALLSLGHYSRLGVFWDFGSLHQHPDPTNGIMRTEEQNALFKQGLGCLGTLYSHPQTTVLRLTSFPDGHETEDQAEGTNVAKYVDRGWCATESAWSSLTKAGALSLDLGLMRDGEEYDYYSLRHECTKGGGRRPPLLPSAFAAELETKSFTNGKDDKPLVKQLYEAAFEEQFGKATKLDYRGLGWGNAEAAQLAEVLASGAVPRLEELDLGDNKIGDEGFEALAAALGKEGAVPRLEQLYLEGNKIGDEGCKALAAALGKEGA
;
A
#
# COMPACT_ATOMS: atom_id res chain seq x y z
N MET A 1 47.04 20.30 -21.14
CA MET A 1 46.75 20.64 -19.73
C MET A 1 45.27 20.92 -19.65
N GLY A 2 44.55 20.03 -18.95
CA GLY A 2 43.09 20.05 -18.89
C GLY A 2 42.55 21.15 -17.98
N CYS A 3 41.42 21.72 -18.37
CA CYS A 3 40.60 22.54 -17.51
C CYS A 3 39.32 21.74 -17.25
N GLY A 4 39.26 21.09 -16.08
CA GLY A 4 38.10 20.34 -15.63
C GLY A 4 37.06 21.31 -15.09
N THR A 5 35.91 21.39 -15.76
CA THR A 5 34.70 21.99 -15.19
C THR A 5 33.92 20.89 -14.49
N SER A 6 34.06 20.83 -13.18
CA SER A 6 33.20 20.06 -12.28
C SER A 6 31.75 20.53 -12.41
N LYS A 7 30.82 19.62 -12.74
CA LYS A 7 29.37 19.85 -12.59
C LYS A 7 29.04 20.09 -11.11
N PRO A 8 28.17 21.06 -10.76
CA PRO A 8 27.64 21.18 -9.41
C PRO A 8 26.71 19.99 -9.12
N GLY A 9 26.85 19.38 -7.94
CA GLY A 9 25.91 18.37 -7.43
C GLY A 9 24.57 18.98 -6.99
N PRO A 10 23.54 18.16 -6.72
CA PRO A 10 22.21 18.64 -6.40
C PRO A 10 22.23 19.25 -4.99
N GLY A 11 21.86 20.52 -4.87
CA GLY A 11 21.85 21.16 -3.57
C GLY A 11 21.92 22.69 -3.59
N THR A 12 20.86 23.35 -4.06
CA THR A 12 20.40 24.51 -3.29
C THR A 12 19.71 23.95 -2.05
N ARG A 13 20.43 23.86 -0.93
CA ARG A 13 19.86 23.47 0.37
C ARG A 13 18.64 24.36 0.64
N LYS A 14 17.45 23.76 0.61
CA LYS A 14 16.28 24.26 1.32
C LYS A 14 16.66 24.47 2.80
N PRO A 15 16.10 25.48 3.50
CA PRO A 15 16.41 25.74 4.91
C PRO A 15 16.31 24.45 5.73
N GLY A 16 17.16 24.30 6.75
CA GLY A 16 17.21 23.08 7.54
C GLY A 16 15.87 22.80 8.20
N LEU A 17 15.36 21.58 8.02
CA LEU A 17 14.16 21.08 8.70
C LEU A 17 14.31 21.26 10.20
N THR A 18 13.24 21.70 10.85
CA THR A 18 13.17 21.85 12.30
C THR A 18 13.00 20.49 12.98
N ASP A 19 13.41 20.40 14.26
CA ASP A 19 13.20 19.19 15.06
C ASP A 19 11.72 18.83 15.21
N GLU A 20 10.83 19.83 15.22
CA GLU A 20 9.38 19.63 15.29
C GLU A 20 8.82 19.03 14.00
N GLU A 21 9.29 19.50 12.83
CA GLU A 21 8.87 18.94 11.54
C GLU A 21 9.25 17.46 11.40
N LEU A 22 10.47 17.12 11.85
CA LEU A 22 10.96 15.73 11.91
C LEU A 22 10.17 14.88 12.92
N LYS A 23 9.81 15.46 14.06
CA LYS A 23 8.99 14.79 15.07
C LYS A 23 7.61 14.45 14.50
N ASN A 24 6.96 15.40 13.84
CA ASN A 24 5.65 15.17 13.21
C ASN A 24 5.74 14.08 12.13
N TRP A 25 6.75 14.14 11.24
CA TRP A 25 6.99 13.08 10.24
C TRP A 25 7.04 11.67 10.88
N ARG A 26 7.72 11.54 12.02
CA ARG A 26 7.85 10.28 12.75
C ARG A 26 6.61 9.87 13.53
N GLU A 27 5.82 10.82 14.03
CA GLU A 27 4.52 10.55 14.67
C GLU A 27 3.51 9.97 13.68
N PHE A 28 3.60 10.35 12.39
CA PHE A 28 2.88 9.73 11.28
C PHE A 28 3.57 8.46 10.74
N GLY A 29 4.53 7.87 11.47
CA GLY A 29 5.21 6.62 11.10
C GLY A 29 6.26 6.75 9.99
N GLY A 30 6.54 7.96 9.51
CA GLY A 30 7.52 8.19 8.45
C GLY A 30 8.96 7.77 8.79
N GLY A 31 9.26 7.59 10.08
CA GLY A 31 10.53 7.04 10.56
C GLY A 31 10.85 5.65 9.97
N ASP A 32 9.84 4.85 9.68
CA ASP A 32 10.01 3.52 9.08
C ASP A 32 10.55 3.57 7.64
N LEU A 33 10.34 4.71 6.95
CA LEU A 33 10.76 4.93 5.57
C LEU A 33 12.06 5.73 5.45
N GLU A 34 12.45 6.48 6.50
CA GLU A 34 13.66 7.31 6.52
C GLU A 34 14.92 6.57 6.01
N PRO A 35 15.24 5.33 6.46
CA PRO A 35 16.49 4.69 6.08
C PRO A 35 16.63 4.48 4.57
N VAL A 36 15.57 4.03 3.90
CA VAL A 36 15.60 3.73 2.45
C VAL A 36 15.44 4.96 1.57
N LEU A 37 14.77 5.99 2.06
CA LEU A 37 14.65 7.28 1.38
C LEU A 37 15.97 8.06 1.46
N ALA A 38 16.59 8.11 2.65
CA ALA A 38 17.82 8.86 2.89
C ALA A 38 19.03 8.30 2.14
N ASN A 39 19.12 6.97 2.01
CA ASN A 39 20.22 6.32 1.30
C ASN A 39 19.97 6.12 -0.20
N GLY A 40 18.78 6.51 -0.69
CA GLY A 40 18.39 6.37 -2.09
C GLY A 40 18.13 4.93 -2.54
N ALA A 41 17.90 3.97 -1.64
CA ALA A 41 17.41 2.64 -2.02
C ALA A 41 16.04 2.74 -2.69
N VAL A 42 15.18 3.62 -2.17
CA VAL A 42 13.88 3.97 -2.73
C VAL A 42 13.86 5.44 -3.14
N ALA A 43 13.32 5.74 -4.31
CA ALA A 43 12.95 7.10 -4.72
C ALA A 43 11.43 7.20 -4.85
N LEU A 44 10.84 8.32 -4.43
CA LEU A 44 9.41 8.58 -4.64
C LEU A 44 9.25 9.60 -5.76
N LEU A 45 8.34 9.31 -6.69
CA LEU A 45 8.03 10.21 -7.78
C LEU A 45 7.09 11.31 -7.28
N ASP A 46 7.27 12.53 -7.77
CA ASP A 46 6.35 13.63 -7.50
C ASP A 46 5.03 13.39 -8.25
N ALA A 47 3.91 13.32 -7.51
CA ALA A 47 2.59 13.20 -8.10
C ALA A 47 2.28 14.32 -9.11
N GLN A 48 2.74 15.56 -8.86
CA GLN A 48 2.53 16.68 -9.78
C GLN A 48 3.30 16.50 -11.08
N TRP A 49 4.51 15.91 -11.01
CA TRP A 49 5.28 15.55 -12.19
C TRP A 49 4.59 14.42 -12.97
N ILE A 50 4.12 13.37 -12.28
CA ILE A 50 3.37 12.26 -12.91
C ILE A 50 2.16 12.79 -13.67
N ILE A 51 1.37 13.68 -13.05
CA ILE A 51 0.19 14.29 -13.67
C ILE A 51 0.59 15.05 -14.94
N SER A 52 1.59 15.92 -14.84
CA SER A 52 2.03 16.76 -15.96
C SER A 52 2.60 15.91 -17.11
N HIS A 53 3.35 14.86 -16.79
CA HIS A 53 3.93 13.93 -17.76
C HIS A 53 2.85 13.13 -18.48
N ALA A 54 1.82 12.67 -17.76
CA ALA A 54 0.68 11.96 -18.33
C ALA A 54 -0.17 12.87 -19.24
N GLU A 55 -0.46 14.09 -18.80
CA GLU A 55 -1.24 15.08 -19.59
C GLU A 55 -0.51 15.49 -20.88
N ALA A 56 0.83 15.41 -20.89
CA ALA A 56 1.65 15.59 -22.09
C ALA A 56 1.69 14.36 -23.02
N GLY A 57 1.00 13.27 -22.69
CA GLY A 57 1.03 12.01 -23.44
C GLY A 57 2.33 11.21 -23.26
N GLY A 58 3.04 11.43 -22.15
CA GLY A 58 4.28 10.76 -21.84
C GLY A 58 4.11 9.28 -21.50
N VAL A 59 5.23 8.56 -21.51
CA VAL A 59 5.36 7.19 -21.00
C VAL A 59 6.41 7.20 -19.91
N LEU A 60 6.15 6.50 -18.80
CA LEU A 60 7.09 6.45 -17.69
C LEU A 60 8.35 5.68 -18.10
N THR A 61 9.53 6.22 -17.81
CA THR A 61 10.80 5.52 -18.03
C THR A 61 11.34 4.91 -16.73
N HIS A 62 12.28 3.98 -16.84
CA HIS A 62 12.92 3.40 -15.66
C HIS A 62 13.65 4.46 -14.83
N ARG A 63 13.81 4.20 -13.52
CA ARG A 63 14.39 5.12 -12.53
C ARG A 63 15.59 5.93 -12.99
N GLN A 64 16.60 5.29 -13.58
CA GLN A 64 17.86 5.95 -13.95
C GLN A 64 17.74 6.91 -15.15
N ALA A 65 16.64 6.85 -15.89
CA ALA A 65 16.36 7.76 -17.01
C ALA A 65 15.40 8.91 -16.61
N LEU A 66 14.83 8.86 -15.41
CA LEU A 66 13.98 9.94 -14.91
C LEU A 66 14.82 11.19 -14.61
N PRO A 67 14.30 12.39 -14.90
CA PRO A 67 14.97 13.63 -14.53
C PRO A 67 14.84 13.89 -13.01
N ASP A 68 15.75 14.68 -12.45
CA ASP A 68 15.79 14.94 -11.00
C ASP A 68 14.48 15.57 -10.49
N GLU A 69 13.83 16.43 -11.28
CA GLU A 69 12.55 17.05 -10.94
C GLU A 69 11.37 16.07 -10.88
N ALA A 70 11.53 14.84 -11.37
CA ALA A 70 10.52 13.80 -11.23
C ALA A 70 10.47 13.21 -9.82
N LEU A 71 11.49 13.46 -8.99
CA LEU A 71 11.68 12.79 -7.70
C LEU A 71 11.54 13.76 -6.52
N LEU A 72 10.91 13.29 -5.45
CA LEU A 72 10.86 13.98 -4.17
C LEU A 72 12.04 13.62 -3.28
N SER A 73 12.58 14.63 -2.61
CA SER A 73 13.52 14.42 -1.50
C SER A 73 12.77 14.11 -0.20
N LEU A 74 13.47 13.54 0.78
CA LEU A 74 12.93 13.33 2.13
C LEU A 74 12.46 14.66 2.76
N ALA A 75 13.16 15.77 2.48
CA ALA A 75 12.76 17.08 2.97
C ALA A 75 11.42 17.54 2.40
N ASP A 76 11.15 17.25 1.12
CA ASP A 76 9.87 17.58 0.49
C ASP A 76 8.70 16.84 1.13
N LEU A 77 8.91 15.58 1.51
CA LEU A 77 7.90 14.76 2.18
C LEU A 77 7.66 15.24 3.62
N ILE A 78 8.73 15.59 4.34
CA ILE A 78 8.63 16.12 5.70
C ILE A 78 7.90 17.47 5.69
N GLU A 79 8.25 18.37 4.77
CA GLU A 79 7.52 19.63 4.57
C GLU A 79 6.03 19.36 4.32
N ALA A 80 5.68 18.47 3.38
CA ALA A 80 4.31 18.14 3.05
C ALA A 80 3.51 17.52 4.22
N THR A 81 4.12 16.70 5.07
CA THR A 81 3.46 16.14 6.27
C THR A 81 3.11 17.22 7.30
N ASN A 82 3.86 18.32 7.32
CA ASN A 82 3.65 19.43 8.25
C ASN A 82 2.66 20.47 7.72
N GLU A 83 2.13 20.27 6.52
CA GLU A 83 1.05 21.09 5.99
C GLU A 83 -0.30 20.66 6.57
N ASN A 84 -1.15 21.63 6.87
CA ASN A 84 -2.52 21.41 7.33
C ASN A 84 -2.68 20.50 8.55
N VAL A 85 -1.76 20.59 9.52
CA VAL A 85 -1.95 19.95 10.82
C VAL A 85 -2.95 20.76 11.67
N ASP A 86 -4.25 20.59 11.42
CA ASP A 86 -5.24 20.95 12.43
C ASP A 86 -5.22 19.88 13.54
N PHE A 87 -4.31 20.03 14.51
CA PHE A 87 -4.15 19.13 15.65
C PHE A 87 -5.42 18.96 16.52
N ARG A 88 -6.50 19.71 16.25
CA ARG A 88 -7.71 19.72 17.09
C ARG A 88 -8.79 18.72 16.69
N SER A 89 -8.82 18.26 15.44
CA SER A 89 -9.82 17.29 14.99
C SER A 89 -9.20 15.90 14.83
N ARG A 90 -8.91 15.22 15.95
CA ARG A 90 -8.78 13.74 15.98
C ARG A 90 -10.14 13.04 15.76
N GLU A 91 -11.11 13.73 15.14
CA GLU A 91 -12.43 13.19 14.86
C GLU A 91 -12.42 12.39 13.56
N LEU A 92 -12.97 11.19 13.69
CA LEU A 92 -13.29 10.23 12.64
C LEU A 92 -14.00 10.92 11.45
N SER A 93 -13.27 11.27 10.38
CA SER A 93 -13.78 11.23 8.98
C SER A 93 -12.78 11.71 7.92
N ALA A 94 -11.67 12.37 8.27
CA ALA A 94 -10.61 12.73 7.33
C ALA A 94 -9.31 11.99 7.70
N ALA A 95 -8.89 11.05 6.85
CA ALA A 95 -7.66 10.27 7.05
C ALA A 95 -6.40 11.17 7.20
N PRO A 96 -5.36 10.72 7.92
CA PRO A 96 -4.16 11.51 8.19
C PRO A 96 -3.41 11.95 6.91
N SER A 97 -2.73 13.10 7.01
CA SER A 97 -2.02 13.84 5.96
C SER A 97 -0.71 13.20 5.47
N PHE A 98 -0.54 11.88 5.58
CA PHE A 98 0.73 11.24 5.21
C PHE A 98 0.95 11.22 3.69
N PRO A 99 1.96 11.95 3.15
CA PRO A 99 2.07 12.26 1.73
C PRO A 99 2.85 11.19 0.96
N VAL A 100 2.54 9.91 1.21
CA VAL A 100 3.17 8.78 0.53
C VAL A 100 2.11 7.81 0.03
N ALA A 101 2.15 7.56 -1.29
CA ALA A 101 1.38 6.53 -1.96
C ALA A 101 2.27 5.43 -2.53
N ALA A 102 1.73 4.23 -2.68
CA ALA A 102 2.38 3.10 -3.35
C ALA A 102 1.47 2.51 -4.42
N LEU A 103 2.02 2.24 -5.60
CA LEU A 103 1.29 1.69 -6.73
C LEU A 103 1.55 0.19 -6.88
N SER A 104 0.50 -0.62 -6.73
CA SER A 104 0.51 -2.04 -7.06
C SER A 104 -0.15 -2.27 -8.41
N TYR A 105 0.56 -2.92 -9.33
CA TYR A 105 0.09 -3.01 -10.71
C TYR A 105 0.73 -4.19 -11.46
N PRO A 106 0.06 -4.71 -12.51
CA PRO A 106 0.63 -5.72 -13.38
C PRO A 106 1.51 -5.09 -14.46
N TRP A 107 2.64 -5.70 -14.75
CA TRP A 107 3.37 -5.40 -15.99
C TRP A 107 2.54 -5.87 -17.20
N LEU A 108 2.31 -4.98 -18.16
CA LEU A 108 1.53 -5.25 -19.39
C LEU A 108 2.34 -6.07 -20.41
N THR A 109 3.65 -5.86 -20.49
CA THR A 109 4.55 -6.66 -21.33
C THR A 109 5.76 -7.13 -20.54
N LYS A 110 6.57 -8.01 -21.13
CA LYS A 110 7.84 -8.45 -20.53
C LYS A 110 8.84 -7.30 -20.36
N ASP A 111 8.87 -6.37 -21.32
CA ASP A 111 9.92 -5.36 -21.40
C ASP A 111 9.52 -4.02 -20.79
N HIS A 112 8.21 -3.75 -20.67
CA HIS A 112 7.73 -2.48 -20.14
C HIS A 112 6.43 -2.64 -19.33
N PRO A 113 6.33 -1.97 -18.15
CA PRO A 113 5.13 -2.06 -17.32
C PRO A 113 3.89 -1.44 -17.96
N ASP A 114 4.04 -0.33 -18.70
CA ASP A 114 2.94 0.41 -19.33
C ASP A 114 3.39 1.08 -20.65
N PRO A 115 3.59 0.31 -21.74
CA PRO A 115 4.26 0.81 -22.95
C PRO A 115 3.54 1.96 -23.66
N CYS A 116 2.23 2.11 -23.43
CA CYS A 116 1.39 3.12 -24.07
C CYS A 116 1.00 4.27 -23.12
N GLY A 117 1.44 4.24 -21.85
CA GLY A 117 1.10 5.28 -20.87
C GLY A 117 -0.38 5.26 -20.41
N ALA A 118 -1.11 4.17 -20.64
CA ALA A 118 -2.53 4.10 -20.32
C ALA A 118 -2.77 3.99 -18.80
N ASN A 119 -1.96 3.18 -18.12
CA ASN A 119 -1.98 3.12 -16.66
C ASN A 119 -1.46 4.42 -16.05
N LEU A 120 -0.45 5.06 -16.66
CA LEU A 120 0.05 6.38 -16.26
C LEU A 120 -1.07 7.43 -16.29
N ALA A 121 -1.86 7.50 -17.37
CA ALA A 121 -3.00 8.40 -17.46
C ALA A 121 -4.09 8.12 -16.39
N ARG A 122 -4.39 6.85 -16.13
CA ARG A 122 -5.34 6.44 -15.08
C ARG A 122 -4.84 6.83 -13.69
N VAL A 123 -3.58 6.56 -13.37
CA VAL A 123 -2.93 6.95 -12.11
C VAL A 123 -2.90 8.47 -11.94
N ALA A 124 -2.56 9.22 -12.99
CA ALA A 124 -2.55 10.68 -12.97
C ALA A 124 -3.93 11.26 -12.59
N ARG A 125 -5.03 10.74 -13.17
CA ARG A 125 -6.39 11.15 -12.78
C ARG A 125 -6.66 10.91 -11.29
N ALA A 126 -6.26 9.75 -10.76
CA ALA A 126 -6.41 9.43 -9.34
C ALA A 126 -5.57 10.36 -8.45
N LEU A 127 -4.33 10.64 -8.82
CA LEU A 127 -3.45 11.56 -8.07
C LEU A 127 -4.00 12.99 -8.05
N LYS A 128 -4.56 13.46 -9.17
CA LYS A 128 -5.22 14.77 -9.26
C LYS A 128 -6.42 14.86 -8.32
N ALA A 129 -7.23 13.80 -8.26
CA ALA A 129 -8.35 13.69 -7.33
C ALA A 129 -7.87 13.67 -5.86
N LEU A 130 -6.80 12.94 -5.54
CA LEU A 130 -6.23 12.92 -4.19
C LEU A 130 -5.71 14.29 -3.72
N LEU A 131 -5.07 15.05 -4.62
CA LEU A 131 -4.55 16.39 -4.33
C LEU A 131 -5.65 17.46 -4.26
N SER A 132 -6.86 17.19 -4.78
CA SER A 132 -7.95 18.19 -4.87
C SER A 132 -8.44 18.72 -3.53
N LEU A 133 -8.32 17.93 -2.45
CA LEU A 133 -8.75 18.34 -1.11
C LEU A 133 -7.71 19.21 -0.38
N GLY A 134 -6.49 19.28 -0.90
CA GLY A 134 -5.41 20.11 -0.34
C GLY A 134 -4.88 19.63 1.00
N HIS A 135 -5.04 18.35 1.37
CA HIS A 135 -4.47 17.81 2.62
C HIS A 135 -2.96 17.98 2.73
N TYR A 136 -2.27 17.91 1.59
CA TYR A 136 -0.84 18.16 1.41
C TYR A 136 -0.64 18.75 0.02
N SER A 137 0.38 19.59 -0.14
CA SER A 137 0.75 20.24 -1.40
C SER A 137 1.56 19.32 -2.31
N ARG A 138 2.19 18.28 -1.74
CA ARG A 138 2.98 17.29 -2.45
C ARG A 138 2.66 15.88 -1.99
N LEU A 139 2.76 14.94 -2.92
CA LEU A 139 2.53 13.51 -2.69
C LEU A 139 3.64 12.72 -3.38
N GLY A 140 4.38 11.94 -2.61
CA GLY A 140 5.36 11.00 -3.13
C GLY A 140 4.70 9.70 -3.54
N VAL A 141 4.98 9.22 -4.75
CA VAL A 141 4.44 7.97 -5.28
C VAL A 141 5.56 6.97 -5.45
N PHE A 142 5.48 5.86 -4.72
CA PHE A 142 6.27 4.69 -4.98
C PHE A 142 5.68 3.94 -6.18
N TRP A 143 6.43 3.91 -7.27
CA TRP A 143 6.14 3.15 -8.47
C TRP A 143 7.40 2.37 -8.81
N ASP A 144 7.46 1.09 -8.47
CA ASP A 144 8.68 0.25 -8.49
C ASP A 144 9.61 0.49 -9.71
N PHE A 145 9.07 0.65 -10.92
CA PHE A 145 9.82 0.92 -12.16
C PHE A 145 10.59 2.24 -12.14
N GLY A 146 9.99 3.29 -11.58
CA GLY A 146 10.62 4.60 -11.36
C GLY A 146 11.28 4.74 -9.98
N SER A 147 10.91 3.91 -9.01
CA SER A 147 11.31 4.05 -7.60
C SER A 147 12.48 3.16 -7.20
N LEU A 148 12.65 2.01 -7.85
CA LEU A 148 13.75 1.08 -7.61
C LEU A 148 14.73 1.09 -8.79
N HIS A 149 16.00 0.79 -8.52
CA HIS A 149 16.99 0.65 -9.58
C HIS A 149 16.62 -0.53 -10.49
N GLN A 150 16.45 -0.26 -11.78
CA GLN A 150 16.12 -1.24 -12.81
C GLN A 150 17.37 -1.70 -13.56
N HIS A 151 17.29 -2.80 -14.30
CA HIS A 151 18.27 -3.09 -15.34
C HIS A 151 18.02 -2.12 -16.50
N PRO A 152 18.95 -1.22 -16.87
CA PRO A 152 18.64 -0.15 -17.83
C PRO A 152 18.30 -0.65 -19.24
N ASP A 153 19.00 -1.67 -19.73
CA ASP A 153 18.74 -2.27 -21.03
C ASP A 153 19.23 -3.74 -21.03
N PRO A 154 18.46 -4.65 -20.39
CA PRO A 154 18.85 -6.04 -20.27
C PRO A 154 18.92 -6.74 -21.63
N THR A 155 18.13 -6.30 -22.62
CA THR A 155 18.15 -6.80 -23.99
C THR A 155 19.50 -6.60 -24.68
N ASN A 156 20.17 -5.47 -24.41
CA ASN A 156 21.51 -5.18 -24.92
C ASN A 156 22.62 -5.44 -23.88
N GLY A 157 22.31 -6.16 -22.79
CA GLY A 157 23.28 -6.55 -21.76
C GLY A 157 23.67 -5.45 -20.77
N ILE A 158 22.98 -4.30 -20.77
CA ILE A 158 23.21 -3.23 -19.80
C ILE A 158 22.44 -3.54 -18.52
N MET A 159 23.18 -4.01 -17.52
CA MET A 159 22.66 -4.41 -16.20
C MET A 159 22.95 -3.34 -15.14
N ARG A 160 22.32 -3.48 -13.97
CA ARG A 160 22.65 -2.68 -12.78
C ARG A 160 24.12 -2.83 -12.39
N THR A 161 24.72 -1.75 -11.90
CA THR A 161 26.02 -1.82 -11.21
C THR A 161 25.90 -2.56 -9.88
N GLU A 162 27.03 -2.91 -9.25
CA GLU A 162 27.03 -3.54 -7.93
C GLU A 162 26.37 -2.66 -6.86
N GLU A 163 26.64 -1.35 -6.88
CA GLU A 163 26.03 -0.39 -5.96
C GLU A 163 24.52 -0.29 -6.18
N GLN A 164 24.09 -0.21 -7.44
CA GLN A 164 22.66 -0.19 -7.79
C GLN A 164 21.96 -1.49 -7.37
N ASN A 165 22.63 -2.64 -7.49
CA ASN A 165 22.09 -3.92 -7.06
C ASN A 165 21.97 -4.01 -5.53
N ALA A 166 22.93 -3.45 -4.78
CA ALA A 166 22.85 -3.36 -3.33
C ALA A 166 21.66 -2.47 -2.90
N LEU A 167 21.50 -1.30 -3.51
CA LEU A 167 20.38 -0.40 -3.26
C LEU A 167 19.03 -1.03 -3.65
N PHE A 168 18.97 -1.76 -4.77
CA PHE A 168 17.77 -2.49 -5.18
C PHE A 168 17.35 -3.52 -4.15
N LYS A 169 18.29 -4.33 -3.62
CA LYS A 169 17.99 -5.32 -2.58
C LYS A 169 17.48 -4.67 -1.29
N GLN A 170 18.04 -3.52 -0.92
CA GLN A 170 17.55 -2.74 0.22
C GLN A 170 16.13 -2.21 -0.03
N GLY A 171 15.85 -1.69 -1.23
CA GLY A 171 14.51 -1.23 -1.60
C GLY A 171 13.47 -2.35 -1.62
N LEU A 172 13.82 -3.52 -2.16
CA LEU A 172 13.00 -4.75 -2.09
C LEU A 172 12.65 -5.12 -0.64
N GLY A 173 13.61 -5.01 0.27
CA GLY A 173 13.41 -5.30 1.70
C GLY A 173 12.40 -4.37 2.38
N CYS A 174 12.12 -3.19 1.82
CA CYS A 174 11.22 -2.19 2.39
C CYS A 174 9.79 -2.25 1.81
N LEU A 175 9.54 -3.05 0.77
CA LEU A 175 8.20 -3.12 0.15
C LEU A 175 7.11 -3.48 1.17
N GLY A 176 7.40 -4.46 2.04
CA GLY A 176 6.50 -4.85 3.11
C GLY A 176 6.08 -3.67 3.98
N THR A 177 7.05 -2.92 4.52
CA THR A 177 6.81 -1.68 5.27
C THR A 177 5.99 -0.70 4.47
N LEU A 178 6.35 -0.41 3.21
CA LEU A 178 5.71 0.61 2.41
C LEU A 178 4.21 0.32 2.13
N TYR A 179 3.89 -0.93 1.75
CA TYR A 179 2.52 -1.34 1.46
C TYR A 179 1.69 -1.57 2.74
N SER A 180 2.30 -2.07 3.81
CA SER A 180 1.62 -2.33 5.08
C SER A 180 1.71 -1.21 6.12
N HIS A 181 2.31 -0.06 5.77
CA HIS A 181 2.31 1.11 6.65
C HIS A 181 0.87 1.60 6.85
N PRO A 182 0.40 1.87 8.08
CA PRO A 182 -1.01 2.18 8.34
C PRO A 182 -1.51 3.46 7.63
N GLN A 183 -0.60 4.38 7.28
CA GLN A 183 -0.95 5.69 6.73
C GLN A 183 -0.54 5.91 5.26
N THR A 184 0.17 4.97 4.62
CA THR A 184 0.41 5.09 3.17
C THR A 184 -0.88 4.82 2.41
N THR A 185 -1.10 5.54 1.31
CA THR A 185 -2.18 5.21 0.37
C THR A 185 -1.69 4.15 -0.61
N VAL A 186 -2.43 3.07 -0.83
CA VAL A 186 -2.11 2.07 -1.85
C VAL A 186 -3.09 2.20 -2.99
N LEU A 187 -2.56 2.43 -4.18
CA LEU A 187 -3.28 2.49 -5.45
C LEU A 187 -3.11 1.15 -6.15
N ARG A 188 -4.20 0.46 -6.47
CA ARG A 188 -4.18 -0.86 -7.10
C ARG A 188 -4.78 -0.78 -8.49
N LEU A 189 -4.01 -1.16 -9.51
CA LEU A 189 -4.49 -1.30 -10.89
C LEU A 189 -4.96 -2.75 -11.11
N THR A 190 -6.14 -3.09 -10.61
CA THR A 190 -6.64 -4.48 -10.62
C THR A 190 -7.22 -4.92 -11.96
N SER A 191 -7.62 -3.96 -12.79
CA SER A 191 -8.05 -4.15 -14.17
C SER A 191 -7.02 -3.58 -15.13
N PHE A 192 -6.97 -4.16 -16.32
CA PHE A 192 -6.17 -3.64 -17.41
C PHE A 192 -6.71 -2.28 -17.91
N PRO A 193 -5.87 -1.47 -18.58
CA PRO A 193 -6.37 -0.31 -19.31
C PRO A 193 -7.35 -0.75 -20.41
N ASP A 194 -8.34 0.09 -20.68
CA ASP A 194 -9.35 -0.16 -21.70
C ASP A 194 -8.70 -0.31 -23.09
N GLY A 195 -9.22 -1.25 -23.89
CA GLY A 195 -8.62 -1.65 -25.17
C GLY A 195 -7.45 -2.62 -25.05
N HIS A 196 -7.06 -3.03 -23.84
CA HIS A 196 -6.12 -4.14 -23.64
C HIS A 196 -6.85 -5.49 -23.71
N GLU A 197 -7.45 -5.80 -24.87
CA GLU A 197 -8.17 -7.05 -25.12
C GLU A 197 -7.22 -8.18 -25.48
N THR A 198 -7.47 -9.39 -24.96
CA THR A 198 -6.58 -10.56 -25.09
C THR A 198 -6.45 -11.10 -26.51
N GLU A 199 -7.39 -10.76 -27.40
CA GLU A 199 -7.53 -11.36 -28.74
C GLU A 199 -6.64 -10.68 -29.80
N ASP A 200 -6.17 -9.46 -29.54
CA ASP A 200 -5.37 -8.64 -30.48
C ASP A 200 -3.93 -8.39 -30.01
N GLN A 201 -3.45 -9.11 -28.98
CA GLN A 201 -2.17 -8.79 -28.35
C GLN A 201 -0.98 -9.50 -29.01
N ALA A 202 0.10 -8.76 -29.19
CA ALA A 202 1.36 -9.29 -29.69
C ALA A 202 1.93 -10.39 -28.77
N GLU A 203 2.74 -11.27 -29.35
CA GLU A 203 3.46 -12.31 -28.61
C GLU A 203 4.29 -11.69 -27.46
N GLY A 204 4.09 -12.19 -26.23
CA GLY A 204 4.76 -11.66 -25.03
C GLY A 204 3.94 -10.66 -24.20
N THR A 205 2.70 -10.37 -24.59
CA THR A 205 1.77 -9.55 -23.79
C THR A 205 1.18 -10.34 -22.63
N ASN A 206 1.04 -9.70 -21.47
CA ASN A 206 0.70 -10.39 -20.23
C ASN A 206 -0.79 -10.26 -19.87
N VAL A 207 -1.53 -11.35 -20.07
CA VAL A 207 -2.99 -11.42 -19.89
C VAL A 207 -3.44 -11.94 -18.51
N ALA A 208 -2.51 -12.28 -17.62
CA ALA A 208 -2.87 -12.82 -16.30
C ALA A 208 -3.58 -11.75 -15.45
N LYS A 209 -4.67 -12.13 -14.76
CA LYS A 209 -5.40 -11.22 -13.87
C LYS A 209 -4.52 -10.77 -12.71
N TYR A 210 -4.80 -9.58 -12.17
CA TYR A 210 -4.07 -9.00 -11.05
C TYR A 210 -3.88 -9.98 -9.87
N VAL A 211 -4.95 -10.65 -9.45
CA VAL A 211 -4.95 -11.58 -8.30
C VAL A 211 -4.19 -12.89 -8.52
N ASP A 212 -3.85 -13.21 -9.76
CA ASP A 212 -3.14 -14.44 -10.13
C ASP A 212 -1.61 -14.23 -10.19
N ARG A 213 -1.16 -12.98 -10.01
CA ARG A 213 0.25 -12.58 -10.07
C ARG A 213 0.85 -12.53 -8.68
N GLY A 214 2.00 -13.17 -8.50
CA GLY A 214 2.64 -13.31 -7.19
C GLY A 214 2.93 -11.96 -6.52
N TRP A 215 3.56 -11.02 -7.22
CA TRP A 215 3.85 -9.69 -6.68
C TRP A 215 2.58 -8.89 -6.37
N CYS A 216 1.64 -8.78 -7.31
CA CYS A 216 0.37 -8.07 -7.08
C CYS A 216 -0.43 -8.66 -5.90
N ALA A 217 -0.51 -10.00 -5.79
CA ALA A 217 -1.17 -10.67 -4.67
C ALA A 217 -0.45 -10.38 -3.34
N THR A 218 0.88 -10.29 -3.34
CA THR A 218 1.69 -9.96 -2.17
C THR A 218 1.47 -8.51 -1.73
N GLU A 219 1.53 -7.56 -2.66
CA GLU A 219 1.30 -6.13 -2.39
C GLU A 219 -0.11 -5.89 -1.86
N SER A 220 -1.10 -6.58 -2.42
CA SER A 220 -2.47 -6.58 -1.91
C SER A 220 -2.57 -7.20 -0.51
N ALA A 221 -1.80 -8.26 -0.23
CA ALA A 221 -1.78 -8.90 1.09
C ALA A 221 -1.13 -8.00 2.16
N TRP A 222 0.01 -7.37 1.86
CA TRP A 222 0.63 -6.36 2.74
C TRP A 222 -0.32 -5.20 3.03
N SER A 223 -0.98 -4.69 2.00
CA SER A 223 -1.98 -3.61 2.14
C SER A 223 -3.17 -4.01 2.99
N SER A 224 -3.38 -5.32 3.21
CA SER A 224 -4.46 -5.86 4.03
C SER A 224 -4.09 -6.02 5.50
N LEU A 225 -2.83 -5.79 5.89
CA LEU A 225 -2.39 -5.99 7.27
C LEU A 225 -2.92 -4.92 8.23
N THR A 226 -2.65 -3.64 8.01
CA THR A 226 -2.93 -2.59 9.04
C THR A 226 -3.83 -1.47 8.53
N LYS A 227 -4.02 -1.39 7.22
CA LYS A 227 -4.46 -0.17 6.55
C LYS A 227 -5.98 0.00 6.58
N ALA A 228 -6.46 1.19 6.90
CA ALA A 228 -7.87 1.53 6.77
C ALA A 228 -8.37 1.35 5.32
N GLY A 229 -9.64 0.96 5.14
CA GLY A 229 -10.23 0.74 3.81
C GLY A 229 -10.08 1.95 2.87
N ALA A 230 -10.21 3.15 3.42
CA ALA A 230 -10.12 4.41 2.67
C ALA A 230 -8.71 4.75 2.15
N LEU A 231 -7.68 3.98 2.55
CA LEU A 231 -6.30 4.13 2.09
C LEU A 231 -5.89 3.02 1.10
N SER A 232 -6.79 2.10 0.72
CA SER A 232 -6.53 1.10 -0.34
C SER A 232 -7.53 1.28 -1.48
N LEU A 233 -7.10 1.98 -2.52
CA LEU A 233 -7.95 2.38 -3.64
C LEU A 233 -7.75 1.45 -4.82
N ASP A 234 -8.83 0.79 -5.25
CA ASP A 234 -8.86 0.03 -6.49
C ASP A 234 -9.13 0.95 -7.68
N LEU A 235 -8.07 1.37 -8.36
CA LEU A 235 -8.15 2.18 -9.56
C LEU A 235 -8.72 1.41 -10.75
N GLY A 236 -8.80 0.07 -10.67
CA GLY A 236 -9.44 -0.74 -11.69
C GLY A 236 -10.96 -0.55 -11.78
N LEU A 237 -11.56 0.08 -10.76
CA LEU A 237 -12.98 0.45 -10.71
C LEU A 237 -13.26 1.85 -11.28
N MET A 238 -12.23 2.64 -11.57
CA MET A 238 -12.42 3.97 -12.18
C MET A 238 -13.07 3.82 -13.55
N ARG A 239 -14.01 4.71 -13.85
CA ARG A 239 -14.70 4.79 -15.13
C ARG A 239 -13.97 5.74 -16.08
N ASP A 240 -14.03 5.41 -17.35
CA ASP A 240 -13.47 6.22 -18.41
C ASP A 240 -14.27 7.49 -18.65
N GLY A 241 -13.55 8.56 -18.97
CA GLY A 241 -14.13 9.89 -19.20
C GLY A 241 -14.72 10.55 -17.95
N GLU A 242 -14.69 9.89 -16.79
CA GLU A 242 -15.14 10.46 -15.53
C GLU A 242 -14.00 11.21 -14.83
N GLU A 243 -14.33 12.41 -14.35
CA GLU A 243 -13.50 13.19 -13.45
C GLU A 243 -13.86 12.86 -12.01
N TYR A 244 -12.85 12.75 -11.15
CA TYR A 244 -13.02 12.48 -9.74
C TYR A 244 -12.47 13.63 -8.91
N ASP A 245 -13.16 13.91 -7.80
CA ASP A 245 -12.59 14.60 -6.66
C ASP A 245 -12.17 13.57 -5.60
N TYR A 246 -11.62 14.04 -4.49
CA TYR A 246 -11.17 13.16 -3.41
C TYR A 246 -12.26 12.20 -2.90
N TYR A 247 -13.49 12.67 -2.73
CA TYR A 247 -14.58 11.89 -2.15
C TYR A 247 -15.17 10.92 -3.17
N SER A 248 -15.39 11.35 -4.41
CA SER A 248 -15.93 10.49 -5.45
C SER A 248 -14.93 9.41 -5.88
N LEU A 249 -13.62 9.72 -5.91
CA LEU A 249 -12.57 8.71 -6.13
C LEU A 249 -12.63 7.64 -5.04
N ARG A 250 -12.64 8.04 -3.77
CA ARG A 250 -12.68 7.11 -2.64
C ARG A 250 -13.95 6.27 -2.67
N HIS A 251 -15.09 6.89 -2.93
CA HIS A 251 -16.35 6.17 -3.02
C HIS A 251 -16.32 5.10 -4.13
N GLU A 252 -15.82 5.44 -5.33
CA GLU A 252 -15.74 4.50 -6.45
C GLU A 252 -14.72 3.38 -6.20
N CYS A 253 -13.49 3.75 -5.85
CA CYS A 253 -12.35 2.84 -5.72
C CYS A 253 -12.38 1.95 -4.46
N THR A 254 -13.39 2.08 -3.61
CA THR A 254 -13.60 1.20 -2.44
C THR A 254 -14.84 0.31 -2.58
N LYS A 255 -15.57 0.39 -3.70
CA LYS A 255 -16.74 -0.47 -3.95
C LYS A 255 -16.36 -1.95 -3.97
N GLY A 256 -17.33 -2.79 -3.61
CA GLY A 256 -17.16 -4.25 -3.62
C GLY A 256 -16.50 -4.83 -2.37
N GLY A 257 -16.33 -4.03 -1.31
CA GLY A 257 -15.75 -4.49 -0.04
C GLY A 257 -14.23 -4.30 0.08
N GLY A 258 -13.63 -3.55 -0.83
CA GLY A 258 -12.24 -3.14 -0.71
C GLY A 258 -11.24 -4.30 -0.73
N ARG A 259 -10.73 -4.68 0.45
CA ARG A 259 -9.62 -5.63 0.63
C ARG A 259 -10.03 -6.77 1.56
N ARG A 260 -9.36 -7.92 1.42
CA ARG A 260 -9.56 -9.08 2.30
C ARG A 260 -8.97 -8.86 3.71
N PRO A 261 -9.33 -9.71 4.69
CA PRO A 261 -8.63 -9.74 5.97
C PRO A 261 -7.15 -10.14 5.83
N PRO A 262 -6.31 -9.84 6.84
CA PRO A 262 -4.95 -10.36 6.93
C PRO A 262 -4.90 -11.89 6.81
N LEU A 263 -3.77 -12.41 6.33
CA LEU A 263 -3.48 -13.85 6.31
C LEU A 263 -2.32 -14.16 7.24
N LEU A 264 -2.39 -15.28 7.95
CA LEU A 264 -1.19 -15.85 8.59
C LEU A 264 -0.11 -16.14 7.53
N PRO A 265 1.19 -16.05 7.87
CA PRO A 265 2.28 -16.36 6.94
C PRO A 265 2.15 -17.74 6.28
N SER A 266 1.65 -18.75 7.00
CA SER A 266 1.40 -20.08 6.46
C SER A 266 0.28 -20.12 5.41
N ALA A 267 -0.82 -19.42 5.65
CA ALA A 267 -1.95 -19.32 4.73
C ALA A 267 -1.56 -18.53 3.47
N PHE A 268 -0.83 -17.42 3.64
CA PHE A 268 -0.26 -16.66 2.53
C PHE A 268 0.71 -17.51 1.70
N ALA A 269 1.60 -18.28 2.34
CA ALA A 269 2.55 -19.14 1.65
C ALA A 269 1.85 -20.22 0.82
N ALA A 270 0.75 -20.80 1.33
CA ALA A 270 -0.06 -21.76 0.60
C ALA A 270 -0.75 -21.14 -0.61
N GLU A 271 -1.31 -19.93 -0.47
CA GLU A 271 -1.93 -19.21 -1.58
C GLU A 271 -0.90 -18.86 -2.67
N LEU A 272 0.30 -18.43 -2.26
CA LEU A 272 1.37 -18.04 -3.18
C LEU A 272 1.79 -19.18 -4.11
N GLU A 273 1.59 -20.44 -3.71
CA GLU A 273 1.91 -21.58 -4.57
C GLU A 273 1.10 -21.62 -5.86
N THR A 274 -0.11 -21.07 -5.83
CA THR A 274 -1.02 -20.99 -6.98
C THR A 274 -0.73 -19.82 -7.91
N LYS A 275 0.20 -18.91 -7.53
CA LYS A 275 0.45 -17.65 -8.23
C LYS A 275 1.61 -17.76 -9.21
N SER A 276 1.57 -16.92 -10.23
CA SER A 276 2.57 -16.86 -11.30
C SER A 276 3.50 -15.66 -11.15
N PHE A 277 4.78 -15.82 -11.54
CA PHE A 277 5.79 -14.76 -11.55
C PHE A 277 6.33 -14.55 -12.98
N THR A 278 6.40 -13.28 -13.42
CA THR A 278 6.69 -12.91 -14.82
C THR A 278 8.07 -13.33 -15.30
N ASN A 279 9.06 -13.42 -14.42
CA ASN A 279 10.46 -13.64 -14.80
C ASN A 279 10.93 -15.10 -14.76
N GLY A 280 10.03 -16.07 -14.52
CA GLY A 280 10.36 -17.50 -14.47
C GLY A 280 11.30 -17.92 -13.32
N LYS A 281 11.89 -16.95 -12.60
CA LYS A 281 12.57 -17.16 -11.34
C LYS A 281 11.52 -17.46 -10.27
N ASP A 282 11.77 -18.50 -9.48
CA ASP A 282 10.95 -18.80 -8.32
C ASP A 282 11.22 -17.76 -7.23
N ASP A 283 10.57 -16.60 -7.35
CA ASP A 283 10.59 -15.54 -6.35
C ASP A 283 9.75 -15.92 -5.11
N LYS A 284 9.02 -17.05 -5.12
CA LYS A 284 8.17 -17.47 -4.01
C LYS A 284 8.92 -17.54 -2.67
N PRO A 285 10.14 -18.12 -2.55
CA PRO A 285 10.85 -18.16 -1.27
C PRO A 285 11.16 -16.76 -0.74
N LEU A 286 11.60 -15.84 -1.62
CA LEU A 286 11.86 -14.46 -1.24
C LEU A 286 10.58 -13.76 -0.80
N VAL A 287 9.50 -13.90 -1.57
CA VAL A 287 8.22 -13.26 -1.29
C VAL A 287 7.60 -13.76 0.01
N LYS A 288 7.67 -15.06 0.31
CA LYS A 288 7.24 -15.61 1.60
C LYS A 288 8.00 -14.97 2.76
N GLN A 289 9.32 -14.88 2.64
CA GLN A 289 10.17 -14.25 3.66
C GLN A 289 9.82 -12.77 3.85
N LEU A 290 9.63 -12.02 2.75
CA LEU A 290 9.26 -10.61 2.82
C LEU A 290 7.85 -10.41 3.42
N TYR A 291 6.91 -11.31 3.14
CA TYR A 291 5.58 -11.28 3.74
C TYR A 291 5.62 -11.51 5.25
N GLU A 292 6.30 -12.58 5.68
CA GLU A 292 6.46 -12.91 7.09
C GLU A 292 7.14 -11.78 7.87
N ALA A 293 8.21 -11.19 7.32
CA ALA A 293 8.88 -10.06 7.96
C ALA A 293 7.95 -8.85 8.15
N ALA A 294 7.14 -8.50 7.15
CA ALA A 294 6.19 -7.39 7.26
C ALA A 294 5.05 -7.71 8.24
N PHE A 295 4.59 -8.97 8.26
CA PHE A 295 3.59 -9.44 9.21
C PHE A 295 4.08 -9.27 10.65
N GLU A 296 5.30 -9.71 10.96
CA GLU A 296 5.85 -9.54 12.31
C GLU A 296 6.09 -8.06 12.67
N GLU A 297 6.68 -7.30 11.74
CA GLU A 297 7.17 -5.95 12.02
C GLU A 297 6.07 -4.89 12.03
N GLN A 298 5.08 -4.98 11.15
CA GLN A 298 4.03 -3.98 11.01
C GLN A 298 2.73 -4.45 11.69
N PHE A 299 2.30 -5.69 11.40
CA PHE A 299 1.06 -6.22 11.98
C PHE A 299 1.23 -6.57 13.47
N GLY A 300 2.35 -7.18 13.85
CA GLY A 300 2.68 -7.48 15.25
C GLY A 300 2.85 -6.25 16.16
N LYS A 301 3.07 -5.07 15.57
CA LYS A 301 3.18 -3.79 16.29
C LYS A 301 1.90 -2.95 16.26
N ALA A 302 0.88 -3.37 15.51
CA ALA A 302 -0.35 -2.61 15.38
C ALA A 302 -1.07 -2.48 16.73
N THR A 303 -1.36 -1.24 17.12
CA THR A 303 -2.18 -0.92 18.29
C THR A 303 -3.63 -0.63 17.91
N LYS A 304 -3.87 -0.23 16.66
CA LYS A 304 -5.20 0.02 16.09
C LYS A 304 -5.32 -0.65 14.75
N LEU A 305 -6.43 -1.35 14.53
CA LEU A 305 -6.83 -1.89 13.25
C LEU A 305 -8.21 -1.36 12.87
N ASP A 306 -8.25 -0.52 11.84
CA ASP A 306 -9.48 0.01 11.26
C ASP A 306 -9.88 -0.80 10.03
N TYR A 307 -10.85 -1.70 10.21
CA TYR A 307 -11.42 -2.56 9.18
C TYR A 307 -12.89 -2.21 8.91
N ARG A 308 -13.26 -0.95 9.16
CA ARG A 308 -14.61 -0.45 8.95
C ARG A 308 -14.97 -0.46 7.47
N GLY A 309 -16.22 -0.84 7.15
CA GLY A 309 -16.78 -0.61 5.82
C GLY A 309 -16.14 -1.43 4.70
N LEU A 310 -15.48 -2.54 5.01
CA LEU A 310 -14.87 -3.46 4.03
C LEU A 310 -15.89 -4.46 3.46
N GLY A 311 -17.17 -4.33 3.78
CA GLY A 311 -18.21 -5.21 3.27
C GLY A 311 -18.02 -6.69 3.63
N TRP A 312 -17.19 -7.00 4.64
CA TRP A 312 -16.86 -8.35 5.09
C TRP A 312 -18.08 -9.10 5.61
N GLY A 313 -18.20 -10.39 5.27
CA GLY A 313 -19.21 -11.30 5.78
C GLY A 313 -18.64 -12.32 6.77
N ASN A 314 -19.37 -13.41 6.99
CA ASN A 314 -18.99 -14.45 7.94
C ASN A 314 -17.65 -15.12 7.58
N ALA A 315 -17.38 -15.31 6.29
CA ALA A 315 -16.13 -15.94 5.82
C ALA A 315 -14.91 -15.07 6.15
N GLU A 316 -14.99 -13.76 5.90
CA GLU A 316 -13.92 -12.82 6.22
C GLU A 316 -13.74 -12.67 7.74
N ALA A 317 -14.83 -12.64 8.50
CA ALA A 317 -14.78 -12.64 9.96
C ALA A 317 -14.10 -13.91 10.52
N ALA A 318 -14.39 -15.08 9.95
CA ALA A 318 -13.73 -16.34 10.33
C ALA A 318 -12.23 -16.32 10.03
N GLN A 319 -11.83 -15.80 8.86
CA GLN A 319 -10.41 -15.63 8.53
C GLN A 319 -9.70 -14.68 9.52
N LEU A 320 -10.33 -13.55 9.86
CA LEU A 320 -9.77 -12.65 10.87
C LEU A 320 -9.68 -13.35 12.24
N ALA A 321 -10.68 -14.13 12.62
CA ALA A 321 -10.70 -14.87 13.87
C ALA A 321 -9.51 -15.84 13.98
N GLU A 322 -9.14 -16.54 12.90
CA GLU A 322 -7.93 -17.39 12.88
C GLU A 322 -6.66 -16.60 13.17
N VAL A 323 -6.54 -15.39 12.61
CA VAL A 323 -5.40 -14.50 12.81
C VAL A 323 -5.34 -13.97 14.25
N LEU A 324 -6.48 -13.53 14.81
CA LEU A 324 -6.56 -13.07 16.20
C LEU A 324 -6.21 -14.22 17.16
N ALA A 325 -6.81 -15.40 16.94
CA ALA A 325 -6.57 -16.58 17.76
C ALA A 325 -5.11 -17.06 17.73
N SER A 326 -4.31 -16.69 16.73
CA SER A 326 -2.89 -17.05 16.67
C SER A 326 -2.02 -16.21 17.60
N GLY A 327 -2.54 -15.13 18.19
CA GLY A 327 -1.74 -14.18 18.98
C GLY A 327 -0.86 -13.26 18.13
N ALA A 328 -1.17 -13.10 16.84
CA ALA A 328 -0.37 -12.31 15.91
C ALA A 328 -0.32 -10.80 16.21
N VAL A 329 -1.25 -10.31 17.05
CA VAL A 329 -1.44 -8.87 17.34
C VAL A 329 -1.37 -8.59 18.85
N PRO A 330 -0.22 -8.85 19.50
CA PRO A 330 -0.10 -8.79 20.96
C PRO A 330 -0.21 -7.38 21.55
N ARG A 331 -0.20 -6.34 20.69
CA ARG A 331 -0.27 -4.92 21.08
C ARG A 331 -1.59 -4.26 20.69
N LEU A 332 -2.54 -5.00 20.13
CA LEU A 332 -3.79 -4.44 19.65
C LEU A 332 -4.63 -3.93 20.83
N GLU A 333 -4.98 -2.66 20.78
CA GLU A 333 -5.79 -1.93 21.77
C GLU A 333 -7.17 -1.60 21.20
N GLU A 334 -7.26 -1.32 19.90
CA GLU A 334 -8.51 -0.97 19.21
C GLU A 334 -8.71 -1.79 17.93
N LEU A 335 -9.88 -2.45 17.82
CA LEU A 335 -10.32 -3.13 16.61
C LEU A 335 -11.67 -2.57 16.16
N ASP A 336 -11.71 -1.96 14.97
CA ASP A 336 -12.95 -1.48 14.35
C ASP A 336 -13.38 -2.40 13.20
N LEU A 337 -14.53 -3.06 13.38
CA LEU A 337 -15.20 -3.92 12.39
C LEU A 337 -16.56 -3.34 11.98
N GLY A 338 -16.81 -2.07 12.26
CA GLY A 338 -18.08 -1.40 11.98
C GLY A 338 -18.43 -1.37 10.49
N ASP A 339 -19.71 -1.18 10.18
CA ASP A 339 -20.27 -1.05 8.82
C ASP A 339 -19.89 -2.19 7.86
N ASN A 340 -19.72 -3.40 8.39
CA ASN A 340 -19.53 -4.62 7.60
C ASN A 340 -20.86 -5.39 7.45
N LYS A 341 -20.81 -6.62 6.96
CA LYS A 341 -21.98 -7.50 6.75
C LYS A 341 -21.88 -8.79 7.56
N ILE A 342 -21.15 -8.75 8.68
CA ILE A 342 -20.87 -9.90 9.54
C ILE A 342 -22.16 -10.27 10.28
N GLY A 343 -22.57 -11.54 10.18
CA GLY A 343 -23.71 -12.11 10.89
C GLY A 343 -23.28 -12.98 12.07
N ASP A 344 -24.23 -13.75 12.62
CA ASP A 344 -24.04 -14.57 13.82
C ASP A 344 -22.85 -15.54 13.71
N GLU A 345 -22.76 -16.30 12.62
CA GLU A 345 -21.67 -17.28 12.42
C GLU A 345 -20.28 -16.61 12.42
N GLY A 346 -20.17 -15.41 11.85
CA GLY A 346 -18.92 -14.64 11.86
C GLY A 346 -18.58 -14.14 13.26
N PHE A 347 -19.57 -13.68 14.03
CA PHE A 347 -19.37 -13.26 15.41
C PHE A 347 -19.12 -14.41 16.38
N GLU A 348 -19.66 -15.60 16.12
CA GLU A 348 -19.29 -16.82 16.86
C GLU A 348 -17.80 -17.15 16.68
N ALA A 349 -17.29 -17.06 15.44
CA ALA A 349 -15.87 -17.27 15.16
C ALA A 349 -15.00 -16.21 15.85
N LEU A 350 -15.37 -14.93 15.74
CA LEU A 350 -14.67 -13.83 16.41
C LEU A 350 -14.71 -13.99 17.94
N ALA A 351 -15.86 -14.34 18.52
CA ALA A 351 -15.99 -14.58 19.96
C ALA A 351 -15.10 -15.73 20.44
N ALA A 352 -15.02 -16.82 19.68
CA ALA A 352 -14.13 -17.94 20.00
C ALA A 352 -12.64 -17.51 19.99
N ALA A 353 -12.24 -16.65 19.05
CA ALA A 353 -10.88 -16.12 18.96
C ALA A 353 -10.57 -15.12 20.09
N LEU A 354 -11.48 -14.18 20.36
CA LEU A 354 -11.33 -13.18 21.42
C LEU A 354 -11.30 -13.83 22.81
N GLY A 355 -12.13 -14.85 23.04
CA GLY A 355 -12.17 -15.58 24.31
C GLY A 355 -11.03 -16.59 24.51
N LYS A 356 -10.07 -16.69 23.58
CA LYS A 356 -8.89 -17.55 23.70
C LYS A 356 -7.82 -16.80 24.50
N GLU A 357 -7.37 -17.41 25.58
CA GLU A 357 -6.33 -16.85 26.46
C GLU A 357 -5.09 -16.42 25.66
N GLY A 358 -4.68 -15.16 25.82
CA GLY A 358 -3.50 -14.59 25.19
C GLY A 358 -3.63 -14.25 23.69
N ALA A 359 -4.81 -14.38 23.09
CA ALA A 359 -5.02 -14.04 21.68
C ALA A 359 -4.88 -12.52 21.42
N VAL A 360 -5.53 -11.70 22.24
CA VAL A 360 -5.56 -10.23 22.12
C VAL A 360 -5.40 -9.55 23.49
N PRO A 361 -4.27 -9.72 24.17
CA PRO A 361 -4.11 -9.44 25.61
C PRO A 361 -4.18 -7.95 26.00
N ARG A 362 -4.34 -7.04 25.04
CA ARG A 362 -4.40 -5.59 25.26
C ARG A 362 -5.64 -4.95 24.64
N LEU A 363 -6.57 -5.73 24.10
CA LEU A 363 -7.71 -5.18 23.40
C LEU A 363 -8.64 -4.49 24.40
N GLU A 364 -8.84 -3.19 24.23
CA GLU A 364 -9.67 -2.35 25.12
C GLU A 364 -10.95 -1.90 24.43
N GLN A 365 -10.92 -1.74 23.10
CA GLN A 365 -12.03 -1.21 22.33
C GLN A 365 -12.34 -2.10 21.12
N LEU A 366 -13.61 -2.48 20.99
CA LEU A 366 -14.14 -3.26 19.89
C LEU A 366 -15.39 -2.57 19.31
N TYR A 367 -15.30 -2.11 18.07
CA TYR A 367 -16.40 -1.45 17.36
C TYR A 367 -17.05 -2.40 16.37
N LEU A 368 -18.36 -2.61 16.50
CA LEU A 368 -19.11 -3.65 15.77
C LEU A 368 -20.41 -3.13 15.12
N GLU A 369 -20.69 -1.82 15.23
CA GLU A 369 -21.92 -1.23 14.73
C GLU A 369 -22.11 -1.43 13.22
N GLY A 370 -23.34 -1.35 12.73
CA GLY A 370 -23.60 -1.47 11.28
C GLY A 370 -23.41 -2.88 10.69
N ASN A 371 -23.18 -3.91 11.52
CA ASN A 371 -23.16 -5.31 11.12
C ASN A 371 -24.56 -5.97 11.17
N LYS A 372 -24.63 -7.26 10.83
CA LYS A 372 -25.86 -8.07 10.80
C LYS A 372 -25.95 -9.05 11.98
N ILE A 373 -25.52 -8.63 13.15
CA ILE A 373 -25.51 -9.46 14.37
C ILE A 373 -26.94 -9.69 14.89
N GLY A 374 -27.27 -10.95 15.18
CA GLY A 374 -28.49 -11.38 15.86
C GLY A 374 -28.22 -11.79 17.29
N ASP A 375 -29.24 -12.40 17.93
CA ASP A 375 -29.19 -12.76 19.35
C ASP A 375 -28.08 -13.77 19.66
N GLU A 376 -27.82 -14.73 18.77
CA GLU A 376 -26.82 -15.77 18.99
C GLU A 376 -25.39 -15.20 18.92
N GLY A 377 -25.11 -14.31 17.96
CA GLY A 377 -23.83 -13.60 17.90
C GLY A 377 -23.59 -12.73 19.14
N CYS A 378 -24.63 -12.04 19.63
CA CYS A 378 -24.54 -11.24 20.85
C CYS A 378 -24.25 -12.09 22.10
N LYS A 379 -24.90 -13.26 22.22
CA LYS A 379 -24.64 -14.22 23.31
C LYS A 379 -23.21 -14.76 23.24
N ALA A 380 -22.71 -15.09 22.05
CA ALA A 380 -21.36 -15.58 21.87
C ALA A 380 -20.31 -14.55 22.33
N LEU A 381 -20.46 -13.29 21.90
CA LEU A 381 -19.58 -12.19 22.34
C LEU A 381 -19.66 -11.95 23.85
N ALA A 382 -20.85 -11.91 24.43
CA ALA A 382 -21.01 -11.74 25.87
C ALA A 382 -20.35 -12.87 26.67
N ALA A 383 -20.43 -14.11 26.19
CA ALA A 383 -19.77 -15.26 26.80
C ALA A 383 -18.24 -15.24 26.67
N ALA A 384 -17.71 -14.67 25.59
CA ALA A 384 -16.27 -14.50 25.39
C ALA A 384 -15.70 -13.38 26.27
N LEU A 385 -16.32 -12.20 26.25
CA LEU A 385 -15.87 -11.00 26.96
C LEU A 385 -16.18 -11.04 28.47
N GLY A 386 -17.09 -11.90 28.91
CA GLY A 386 -17.43 -12.10 30.32
C GLY A 386 -16.46 -13.00 31.10
N LYS A 387 -15.42 -13.55 30.47
CA LYS A 387 -14.41 -14.40 31.13
C LYS A 387 -13.30 -13.53 31.73
N GLU A 388 -12.84 -13.86 32.94
CA GLU A 388 -11.65 -13.21 33.51
C GLU A 388 -10.43 -13.46 32.61
N GLY A 389 -9.76 -12.39 32.17
CA GLY A 389 -8.58 -12.46 31.30
C GLY A 389 -8.86 -12.43 29.78
N ALA A 390 -10.10 -12.16 29.37
CA ALA A 390 -10.47 -11.80 28.00
C ALA A 390 -10.10 -10.35 27.65
#